data_AF-A0A7C9ECW1-F1
#
_entry.id   AF-A0A7C9ECW1-F1
#
_cell.length_a   1.000
_cell.length_b   1.000
_cell.length_c   1.000
_cell.angle_alpha   90.00
_cell.angle_beta   90.00
_cell.angle_gamma   90.00
#
_symmetry.space_group_name_H-M   'P 1'
#
loop_
_entity.id
_entity.type
_entity.pdbx_description
1 polymer ?
#
loop_
_entity_poly.entity_id
_entity_poly.type
_entity_poly.pdbx_seq_one_letter_code
_entity_poly.pdbx_strand_id
1 'polypeptide(L)'
;MEDSHSLPLHHCHVHKLRATLFKTYAFLHILALGAIFYYRGAFFFDKTPLKPYNTVPSFPWLVTFAAEILLSFLWILKQPMYWRPVTRTVFPERLPKDEELPRIDVFVCTTDPRKEPTFQVMNT
;
A
#
# COMPACT_ATOMS: atom_id res chain seq x y z
N MET A 1 -26.23 -10.49 -38.22
CA MET A 1 -25.55 -11.35 -37.22
C MET A 1 -24.28 -10.60 -36.85
N GLU A 2 -24.33 -9.80 -35.79
CA GLU A 2 -23.22 -8.96 -35.36
C GLU A 2 -22.13 -9.85 -34.72
N ASP A 3 -20.90 -9.66 -35.19
CA ASP A 3 -19.71 -10.37 -34.71
C ASP A 3 -19.48 -10.09 -33.22
N SER A 4 -19.87 -11.06 -32.39
CA SER A 4 -19.62 -11.11 -30.95
C SER A 4 -18.12 -11.21 -30.58
N HIS A 5 -17.24 -11.29 -31.58
CA HIS A 5 -15.79 -11.39 -31.44
C HIS A 5 -15.04 -10.11 -31.02
N SER A 6 -15.72 -8.96 -30.88
CA SER A 6 -15.02 -7.67 -30.70
C SER A 6 -15.13 -7.01 -29.31
N LEU A 7 -15.96 -7.54 -28.41
CA LEU A 7 -16.19 -6.91 -27.10
C LEU A 7 -15.14 -7.33 -26.05
N PRO A 8 -14.69 -6.42 -25.18
CA PRO A 8 -13.72 -6.74 -24.15
C PRO A 8 -14.34 -7.66 -23.08
N LEU A 9 -13.62 -8.74 -22.74
CA LEU A 9 -13.95 -9.68 -21.65
C LEU A 9 -13.73 -9.08 -20.25
N HIS A 10 -12.87 -8.06 -20.17
CA HIS A 10 -12.61 -7.33 -18.93
C HIS A 10 -12.31 -5.87 -19.24
N HIS A 11 -12.58 -5.01 -18.27
CA HIS A 11 -12.26 -3.59 -18.36
C HIS A 11 -11.48 -3.15 -17.12
N CYS A 12 -10.46 -2.33 -17.35
CA CYS A 12 -9.54 -1.85 -16.33
C CYS A 12 -9.76 -0.36 -16.14
N HIS A 13 -10.43 0.02 -15.06
CA HIS A 13 -10.72 1.42 -14.74
C HIS A 13 -9.67 1.98 -13.78
N VAL A 14 -9.00 3.06 -14.21
CA VAL A 14 -8.03 3.79 -13.38
C VAL A 14 -8.72 4.96 -12.71
N HIS A 15 -8.72 4.99 -11.37
CA HIS A 15 -9.34 6.06 -10.59
C HIS A 15 -8.46 7.31 -10.56
N LYS A 16 -8.54 8.14 -11.62
CA LYS A 16 -7.70 9.33 -11.80
C LYS A 16 -7.82 10.35 -10.66
N LEU A 17 -9.05 10.64 -10.21
CA LEU A 17 -9.30 11.60 -9.12
C LEU A 17 -8.72 11.11 -7.80
N ARG A 18 -8.91 9.83 -7.48
CA ARG A 18 -8.33 9.24 -6.27
C ARG A 18 -6.80 9.28 -6.31
N ALA A 19 -6.22 9.01 -7.47
CA ALA A 19 -4.78 9.09 -7.67
C ALA A 19 -4.24 10.53 -7.47
N THR A 20 -4.93 11.55 -7.98
CA THR A 20 -4.49 12.94 -7.81
C THR A 20 -4.61 13.41 -6.36
N LEU A 21 -5.69 13.05 -5.65
CA LEU A 21 -5.85 13.34 -4.23
C LEU A 21 -4.74 12.71 -3.37
N PHE A 22 -4.38 11.45 -3.63
CA PHE A 22 -3.29 10.82 -2.88
C PHE A 22 -1.94 11.46 -3.20
N LYS A 23 -1.71 11.90 -4.45
CA LYS A 23 -0.47 12.61 -4.82
C LYS A 23 -0.35 13.97 -4.14
N THR A 24 -1.43 14.75 -4.07
CA THR A 24 -1.42 16.05 -3.36
C THR A 24 -1.24 15.86 -1.86
N TYR A 25 -1.93 14.88 -1.26
CA TYR A 25 -1.73 14.51 0.14
C TYR A 25 -0.28 14.10 0.41
N ALA A 26 0.31 13.24 -0.43
CA ALA A 26 1.69 12.81 -0.29
C ALA A 26 2.68 13.97 -0.37
N PHE A 27 2.44 14.93 -1.28
CA PHE A 27 3.26 16.13 -1.40
C PHE A 27 3.22 16.98 -0.11
N LEU A 28 2.03 17.23 0.43
CA LEU A 28 1.87 17.95 1.70
C LEU A 28 2.53 17.21 2.86
N HIS A 29 2.43 15.89 2.89
CA HIS A 29 3.05 15.06 3.93
C HIS A 29 4.58 15.12 3.86
N ILE A 30 5.18 15.08 2.67
CA ILE A 30 6.62 15.24 2.47
C ILE A 30 7.08 16.62 2.93
N LEU A 31 6.33 17.68 2.64
CA LEU A 31 6.63 19.03 3.11
C LEU A 31 6.65 19.10 4.65
N ALA A 32 5.64 18.51 5.30
CA ALA A 32 5.57 18.45 6.76
C ALA A 32 6.73 17.65 7.37
N LEU A 33 7.05 16.48 6.81
CA LEU A 33 8.19 15.67 7.24
C LEU A 33 9.52 16.43 7.07
N GLY A 34 9.69 17.14 5.95
CA GLY A 34 10.86 17.98 5.70
C GLY A 34 11.02 19.08 6.76
N ALA A 35 9.93 19.73 7.17
CA ALA A 35 9.96 20.73 8.23
C ALA A 35 10.35 20.13 9.59
N ILE A 36 9.84 18.95 9.93
CA ILE A 36 10.20 18.23 11.17
C ILE A 36 11.69 17.84 11.15
N PHE A 37 12.16 17.28 10.05
CA PHE A 37 13.57 16.91 9.89
C PHE A 37 14.49 18.12 9.92
N TYR A 38 14.10 19.23 9.32
CA TYR A 38 14.86 20.47 9.39
C TYR A 38 14.95 20.99 10.83
N TYR A 39 13.81 21.08 11.53
CA TYR A 39 13.78 21.54 12.93
C TYR A 39 14.65 20.67 13.85
N ARG A 40 14.56 19.34 13.70
CA ARG A 40 15.36 18.41 14.52
C ARG A 40 16.82 18.33 14.13
N GLY A 41 17.11 18.42 12.83
CA GLY A 41 18.47 18.49 12.30
C GLY A 41 19.17 19.77 12.75
N ALA A 42 18.47 20.91 12.71
CA ALA A 42 18.98 22.19 13.18
C ALA A 42 19.42 22.11 14.65
N PHE A 43 18.71 21.41 15.52
CA PHE A 43 19.14 21.19 16.92
C PHE A 43 20.50 20.47 17.06
N PHE A 44 20.87 19.59 16.12
CA PHE A 44 22.19 18.95 16.13
C PHE A 44 23.32 19.89 15.69
N PHE A 45 23.03 20.85 14.80
CA PHE A 45 23.99 21.80 14.28
C PHE A 45 24.09 23.07 15.14
N ASP A 46 22.97 23.53 15.70
CA ASP A 46 22.89 24.61 16.69
C ASP A 46 23.29 24.08 18.07
N LYS A 47 24.59 23.81 18.24
CA LYS A 47 25.21 23.77 19.57
C LYS A 47 25.23 25.19 20.13
N THR A 48 24.08 25.72 20.55
CA THR A 48 24.01 27.03 21.22
C THR A 48 24.53 26.87 22.67
N PRO A 49 25.67 27.46 23.04
CA PRO A 49 26.24 27.33 24.39
C PRO A 49 25.55 28.21 25.44
N LEU A 50 24.31 28.66 25.20
CA LEU A 50 23.68 29.76 25.93
C LEU A 50 22.37 29.38 26.65
N LYS A 51 22.29 28.19 27.27
CA LYS A 51 21.26 27.91 28.28
C LYS A 51 21.78 26.92 29.34
N PRO A 52 22.16 27.39 30.54
CA PRO A 52 22.77 26.54 31.58
C PRO A 52 21.76 25.67 32.37
N TYR A 53 20.49 25.58 31.96
CA TYR A 53 19.45 24.94 32.79
C TYR A 53 18.65 23.80 32.12
N ASN A 54 18.71 23.61 30.80
CA ASN A 54 17.96 22.53 30.13
C ASN A 54 18.88 21.74 29.18
N THR A 55 19.74 20.90 29.73
CA THR A 55 20.42 19.83 28.98
C THR A 55 19.38 18.79 28.56
N VAL A 56 18.77 18.99 27.39
CA VAL A 56 17.97 17.94 26.76
C VAL A 56 18.90 16.75 26.57
N PRO A 57 18.60 15.57 27.14
CA PRO A 57 19.47 14.42 27.02
C PRO A 57 19.61 14.05 25.54
N SER A 58 20.84 14.01 25.05
CA SER A 58 21.15 13.79 23.63
C SER A 58 20.66 12.43 23.12
N PHE A 59 20.61 11.43 24.00
CA PHE A 59 20.23 10.06 23.64
C PHE A 59 18.73 9.91 23.28
N PRO A 60 17.76 10.34 24.10
CA PRO A 60 16.34 10.36 23.69
C PRO A 60 16.07 11.17 22.42
N TRP A 61 16.79 12.28 22.21
CA TRP A 61 16.65 13.08 21.00
C TRP A 61 17.13 12.33 19.74
N LEU A 62 18.25 11.59 19.86
CA LEU A 62 18.76 10.73 18.78
C LEU A 62 17.80 9.58 18.46
N VAL A 63 17.31 8.88 19.48
CA VAL A 63 16.40 7.75 19.31
C VAL A 63 15.08 8.19 18.67
N THR A 64 14.53 9.32 19.09
CA THR A 64 13.31 9.88 18.47
C THR A 64 13.54 10.29 17.02
N PHE A 65 14.67 10.92 16.70
CA PHE A 65 15.02 11.26 15.32
C PHE A 65 15.20 10.02 14.43
N ALA A 66 15.86 8.97 14.93
CA ALA A 66 16.00 7.70 14.22
C ALA A 66 14.65 7.00 13.98
N ALA A 67 13.74 7.03 14.96
CA ALA A 67 12.39 6.49 14.81
C ALA A 67 11.58 7.25 13.76
N GLU A 68 11.69 8.58 13.71
CA GLU A 68 11.01 9.41 12.70
C GLU A 68 11.54 9.13 11.28
N ILE A 69 12.86 8.96 11.12
CA ILE A 69 13.46 8.55 9.83
C ILE A 69 12.92 7.20 9.38
N LEU A 70 12.93 6.20 10.28
CA LEU A 70 12.42 4.86 9.96
C LEU A 70 10.94 4.90 9.58
N LEU A 71 10.11 5.62 10.35
CA LEU A 71 8.68 5.73 10.07
C LEU A 71 8.43 6.42 8.72
N SER A 72 9.21 7.46 8.41
CA SER A 72 9.11 8.17 7.13
C SER A 72 9.55 7.28 5.97
N PHE A 73 10.59 6.49 6.14
CA PHE A 73 11.04 5.50 5.15
C PHE A 73 9.96 4.45 4.89
N LEU A 74 9.37 3.86 5.93
CA LEU A 74 8.26 2.91 5.81
C LEU A 74 7.04 3.54 5.12
N TRP A 75 6.78 4.81 5.37
CA TRP A 75 5.71 5.54 4.68
C TRP A 75 6.01 5.74 3.19
N ILE A 76 7.25 6.08 2.82
CA ILE A 76 7.69 6.20 1.42
C ILE A 76 7.51 4.87 0.67
N LEU A 77 7.90 3.74 1.29
CA LEU A 77 7.73 2.41 0.69
C LEU A 77 6.27 2.06 0.40
N LYS A 78 5.30 2.64 1.14
CA LYS A 78 3.86 2.44 0.90
C LYS A 78 3.30 3.31 -0.23
N GLN A 79 3.97 4.40 -0.62
CA GLN A 79 3.46 5.35 -1.61
C GLN A 79 3.15 4.75 -3.00
N PRO A 80 3.97 3.85 -3.57
CA PRO A 80 3.72 3.30 -4.90
C PRO A 80 2.32 2.68 -5.06
N MET A 81 1.77 2.08 -4.00
CA MET A 81 0.44 1.47 -4.02
C MET A 81 -0.70 2.50 -4.24
N TYR A 82 -0.49 3.77 -3.89
CA TYR A 82 -1.50 4.81 -3.98
C TYR A 82 -1.43 5.64 -5.27
N TRP A 83 -0.37 5.50 -6.07
CA TRP A 83 -0.13 6.34 -7.25
C TRP A 83 -1.04 6.02 -8.43
N ARG A 84 -1.53 4.77 -8.51
CA ARG A 84 -2.43 4.32 -9.58
C ARG A 84 -3.39 3.26 -9.07
N PRO A 85 -4.42 3.64 -8.30
CA PRO A 85 -5.49 2.71 -7.92
C PRO A 85 -6.25 2.26 -9.17
N VAL A 86 -6.28 0.95 -9.38
CA VAL A 86 -6.94 0.29 -10.51
C VAL A 86 -8.06 -0.60 -9.98
N THR A 87 -9.20 -0.59 -10.66
CA THR A 87 -10.29 -1.56 -10.46
C THR A 87 -10.54 -2.30 -11.75
N ARG A 88 -10.68 -3.63 -11.68
CA ARG A 88 -10.99 -4.47 -12.83
C ARG A 88 -12.44 -4.94 -12.75
N THR A 89 -13.19 -4.73 -13.81
CA THR A 89 -14.54 -5.27 -13.99
C THR A 89 -14.47 -6.39 -15.02
N VAL A 90 -15.12 -7.52 -14.76
CA VAL A 90 -15.20 -8.67 -15.66
C VAL A 90 -16.60 -8.75 -16.26
N PHE A 91 -16.71 -9.32 -17.46
CA PHE A 91 -18.00 -9.54 -18.15
C PHE A 91 -18.17 -11.03 -18.47
N PRO A 92 -18.62 -11.85 -17.49
CA PRO A 92 -18.79 -13.29 -17.68
C PRO A 92 -19.77 -13.64 -18.80
N GLU A 93 -20.74 -12.76 -19.07
CA GLU A 93 -21.77 -12.96 -20.10
C GLU A 93 -21.19 -12.96 -21.52
N ARG A 94 -19.94 -12.49 -21.68
CA ARG A 94 -19.22 -12.41 -22.95
C ARG A 94 -18.23 -13.56 -23.13
N LEU A 95 -18.19 -14.51 -22.18
CA LEU A 95 -17.32 -15.68 -22.29
C LEU A 95 -17.76 -16.56 -23.48
N PRO A 96 -16.81 -17.27 -24.12
CA PRO A 96 -17.15 -18.28 -25.11
C PRO A 96 -17.94 -19.43 -24.48
N LYS A 97 -18.54 -20.27 -25.33
CA LYS A 97 -19.31 -21.45 -24.87
C LYS A 97 -18.43 -22.37 -24.03
N ASP A 98 -19.06 -23.11 -23.13
CA ASP A 98 -18.39 -24.01 -22.17
C ASP A 98 -17.43 -25.02 -22.81
N GLU A 99 -17.70 -25.41 -24.07
CA GLU A 99 -16.87 -26.34 -24.85
C GLU A 99 -15.48 -25.77 -25.20
N GLU A 100 -15.31 -24.45 -25.20
CA GLU A 100 -14.04 -23.76 -25.53
C GLU A 100 -13.25 -23.34 -24.27
N LEU A 101 -13.79 -23.60 -23.07
CA LEU A 101 -13.13 -23.21 -21.81
C LEU A 101 -11.96 -24.13 -21.48
N PRO A 102 -10.86 -23.59 -20.92
CA PRO A 102 -9.72 -24.41 -20.50
C PRO A 102 -10.07 -25.28 -19.29
N ARG A 103 -9.42 -26.44 -19.16
CA ARG A 103 -9.49 -27.26 -17.95
C ARG A 103 -8.85 -26.51 -16.78
N ILE A 104 -9.47 -26.57 -15.60
CA ILE A 104 -9.01 -25.93 -14.36
C ILE A 104 -8.81 -27.00 -13.31
N ASP A 105 -7.63 -27.03 -12.70
CA ASP A 105 -7.33 -27.87 -11.54
C ASP A 105 -7.48 -27.04 -10.26
N VAL A 106 -8.29 -27.51 -9.31
CA VAL A 106 -8.51 -26.87 -8.01
C VAL A 106 -7.76 -27.65 -6.94
N PHE A 107 -6.77 -27.03 -6.32
CA PHE A 107 -5.98 -27.63 -5.24
C PHE A 107 -6.55 -27.21 -3.88
N VAL A 108 -6.93 -28.19 -3.07
CA VAL A 108 -7.34 -27.99 -1.67
C VAL A 108 -6.27 -28.59 -0.77
N CYS A 109 -5.50 -27.73 -0.09
CA CYS A 109 -4.44 -28.15 0.83
C CYS A 109 -4.94 -28.02 2.27
N THR A 110 -5.03 -29.15 2.99
CA THR A 110 -5.31 -29.17 4.43
C THR A 110 -4.10 -29.64 5.22
N THR A 111 -3.90 -29.07 6.40
CA THR A 111 -2.69 -29.36 7.21
C THR A 111 -2.99 -30.22 8.44
N ASP A 112 -4.16 -30.08 9.07
CA ASP A 112 -4.53 -30.85 10.27
C ASP A 112 -6.06 -31.08 10.31
N PRO A 113 -6.54 -32.33 10.20
CA PRO A 113 -7.97 -32.63 10.20
C PRO A 113 -8.69 -32.31 11.51
N ARG A 114 -7.96 -32.05 12.61
CA ARG A 114 -8.54 -31.62 13.90
C ARG A 114 -8.77 -30.12 13.97
N LYS A 115 -7.89 -29.32 13.36
CA LYS A 115 -8.00 -27.86 13.31
C LYS A 115 -8.87 -27.39 12.14
N GLU A 116 -8.86 -28.15 11.05
CA GLU A 116 -9.66 -27.93 9.84
C GLU A 116 -10.56 -29.16 9.63
N PRO A 117 -11.75 -29.21 10.28
CA PRO A 117 -12.64 -30.36 10.19
C PRO A 117 -12.99 -30.67 8.74
N THR A 118 -12.92 -31.94 8.36
CA THR A 118 -13.15 -32.40 6.97
C THR A 118 -14.47 -31.91 6.39
N PHE A 119 -15.52 -31.81 7.21
CA PHE A 119 -16.82 -31.29 6.76
C PHE A 119 -16.78 -29.81 6.36
N GLN A 120 -15.94 -28.99 7.00
CA GLN A 120 -15.78 -27.59 6.59
C GLN A 120 -14.96 -27.48 5.31
N VAL A 121 -13.91 -28.29 5.17
CA VAL A 121 -13.05 -28.34 3.98
C VAL A 121 -13.79 -28.89 2.76
N MET A 122 -14.66 -29.88 2.94
CA MET A 122 -15.46 -30.43 1.84
C MET A 122 -16.48 -29.44 1.28
N ASN A 123 -16.82 -28.40 2.04
CA ASN A 123 -17.81 -27.38 1.64
C ASN A 123 -17.18 -26.11 1.06
N THR A 124 -15.85 -26.06 0.91
CA THR A 124 -15.11 -24.95 0.25
C THR A 124 -14.74 -25.31 -1.18
#